data_AF-A0A9E2VRX5-F1
#
_entry.id   AF-A0A9E2VRX5-F1
#
_cell.length_a   1.000
_cell.length_b   1.000
_cell.length_c   1.000
_cell.angle_alpha   90.00
_cell.angle_beta   90.00
_cell.angle_gamma   90.00
#
_symmetry.space_group_name_H-M   'P 1'
#
loop_
_entity.id
_entity.type
_entity.pdbx_description
1 polymer ?
#
loop_
_entity_poly.entity_id
_entity_poly.type
_entity_poly.pdbx_seq_one_letter_code
_entity_poly.pdbx_strand_id
1 'polypeptide(L)' 'ANGPADDFERVGLERVAKEPKRPYAGFITQEGRRVFKAIYADRAVTKACVECHNGHGLTGKPGLKLYDVMGGIVISFPSP' A
#
# COMPACT_ATOMS: atom_id res chain seq x y z
N ALA A 1 -0.35 0.77 14.31
CA ALA A 1 -0.34 1.43 12.99
C ALA A 1 -0.30 0.34 11.92
N ASN A 2 -0.99 0.52 10.79
CA ASN A 2 -0.97 -0.46 9.69
C ASN A 2 0.31 -0.25 8.86
N GLY A 3 1.43 -0.80 9.36
CA GLY A 3 2.72 -0.81 8.67
C GLY A 3 2.97 -2.11 7.90
N PRO A 4 4.06 -2.18 7.12
CA PRO A 4 4.43 -3.41 6.41
C PRO A 4 4.67 -4.56 7.39
N ALA A 5 4.18 -5.76 7.06
CA ALA A 5 4.37 -6.96 7.86
C ALA A 5 5.70 -7.68 7.56
N ASP A 6 6.27 -7.47 6.37
CA ASP A 6 7.51 -8.09 5.92
C ASP A 6 8.30 -7.17 4.96
N ASP A 7 9.50 -7.60 4.56
CA ASP A 7 10.35 -6.84 3.65
C ASP A 7 9.76 -6.68 2.24
N PHE A 8 8.95 -7.65 1.80
CA PHE A 8 8.27 -7.57 0.52
C PHE A 8 7.25 -6.42 0.52
N GLU A 9 6.48 -6.29 1.61
CA GLU A 9 5.54 -5.20 1.83
C GLU A 9 6.24 -3.86 2.00
N ARG A 10 7.32 -3.80 2.77
CA ARG A 10 8.11 -2.57 2.94
C ARG A 10 8.62 -2.05 1.59
N VAL A 11 9.30 -2.89 0.83
CA VAL A 11 9.82 -2.51 -0.50
C VAL A 11 8.67 -2.20 -1.45
N GLY A 12 7.62 -3.02 -1.47
CA GLY A 12 6.50 -2.78 -2.37
C GLY A 12 5.76 -1.48 -2.09
N LEU A 13 5.56 -1.09 -0.82
CA LEU A 13 5.01 0.21 -0.44
C LEU A 13 5.89 1.37 -0.94
N GLU A 14 7.21 1.27 -0.80
CA GLU A 14 8.15 2.26 -1.34
C GLU A 14 8.09 2.36 -2.88
N ARG A 15 7.91 1.22 -3.56
CA ARG A 15 7.83 1.18 -5.04
C ARG A 15 6.52 1.78 -5.54
N VAL A 16 5.38 1.42 -4.96
CA VAL A 16 4.09 1.97 -5.39
C VAL A 16 3.91 3.44 -4.97
N ALA A 17 4.61 3.90 -3.94
CA ALA A 17 4.69 5.33 -3.62
C ALA A 17 5.41 6.14 -4.73
N LYS A 18 6.44 5.56 -5.36
CA LYS A 18 7.21 6.20 -6.45
C LYS A 18 6.54 6.02 -7.83
N GLU A 19 5.96 4.86 -8.10
CA GLU A 19 5.34 4.51 -9.39
C GLU A 19 3.89 4.03 -9.19
N PRO A 20 2.94 4.91 -8.81
CA PRO A 20 1.61 4.50 -8.33
C PRO A 20 0.68 3.86 -9.35
N LYS A 21 1.06 3.84 -10.63
CA LYS A 21 0.34 3.16 -11.71
C LYS A 21 0.83 1.73 -11.95
N ARG A 22 1.90 1.30 -11.27
CA ARG A 22 2.51 -0.02 -11.44
C ARG A 22 2.43 -0.79 -10.13
N PRO A 23 1.73 -1.93 -10.08
CA PRO A 23 1.74 -2.75 -8.88
C PRO A 23 3.13 -3.37 -8.67
N TYR A 24 3.47 -3.63 -7.42
CA TYR A 24 4.64 -4.44 -7.06
C TYR A 24 4.18 -5.85 -6.70
N ALA A 25 4.54 -6.85 -7.51
CA ALA A 25 4.04 -8.22 -7.37
C ALA A 25 5.17 -9.24 -7.43
N GLY A 26 4.98 -10.38 -6.76
CA GLY A 26 5.94 -11.45 -6.72
C GLY A 26 5.46 -12.64 -5.91
N PHE A 27 6.28 -13.68 -5.89
CA PHE A 27 6.08 -14.84 -5.02
C PHE A 27 7.01 -14.73 -3.82
N ILE A 28 6.50 -15.02 -2.64
CA ILE A 28 7.28 -15.14 -1.41
C ILE A 28 7.05 -16.52 -0.78
N THR A 29 7.97 -16.91 0.09
CA THR A 29 7.77 -18.06 0.99
C THR A 29 7.33 -17.52 2.34
N GLN A 30 6.12 -17.86 2.75
CA GLN A 30 5.57 -17.51 4.06
C GLN A 30 5.15 -18.80 4.76
N GLU A 31 5.69 -19.06 5.95
CA GLU A 31 5.40 -20.28 6.74
C GLU A 31 5.59 -21.59 5.95
N GLY A 32 6.63 -21.65 5.11
CA GLY A 32 6.93 -22.81 4.27
C GLY A 32 5.99 -23.01 3.07
N ARG A 33 5.05 -22.09 2.83
CA ARG A 33 4.15 -22.10 1.67
C ARG A 33 4.52 -21.00 0.69
N ARG A 34 4.37 -21.31 -0.60
CA ARG A 34 4.53 -20.32 -1.65
C ARG A 34 3.27 -19.46 -1.73
N VAL A 35 3.42 -18.16 -1.64
CA VAL A 35 2.32 -17.18 -1.66
C VAL A 35 2.62 -16.18 -2.76
N PHE A 36 1.63 -15.92 -3.61
CA PHE A 36 1.68 -14.75 -4.47
C PHE A 36 1.23 -13.53 -3.66
N LYS A 37 1.99 -12.44 -3.73
CA LYS A 37 1.62 -11.14 -3.18
C LYS A 37 1.70 -10.07 -4.26
N ALA A 38 0.75 -9.16 -4.27
CA ALA A 38 0.75 -7.95 -5.09
C ALA A 38 0.32 -6.74 -4.26
N ILE A 39 1.00 -5.61 -4.46
CA ILE A 39 0.75 -4.36 -3.76
C ILE A 39 0.37 -3.30 -4.78
N TYR A 40 -0.76 -2.62 -4.51
CA TYR A 40 -1.30 -1.53 -5.31
C TYR A 40 -1.25 -0.24 -4.50
N ALA A 41 -0.96 0.90 -5.14
CA ALA A 41 -1.03 2.19 -4.47
C ALA A 41 -2.48 2.50 -4.07
N ASP A 42 -2.71 2.77 -2.79
CA ASP A 42 -3.96 3.38 -2.33
C ASP A 42 -3.84 4.90 -2.47
N ARG A 43 -4.69 5.48 -3.31
CA ARG A 43 -4.60 6.87 -3.74
C ARG A 43 -5.81 7.64 -3.26
N ALA A 44 -5.60 8.89 -2.88
CA ALA A 44 -6.68 9.82 -2.54
C ALA A 44 -7.49 10.19 -3.81
N VAL A 45 -8.36 9.28 -4.27
CA VAL A 45 -9.05 9.40 -5.57
C VAL A 45 -10.26 10.33 -5.53
N THR A 46 -10.73 10.72 -4.35
CA THR A 46 -11.82 11.68 -4.18
C THR A 46 -11.43 12.80 -3.21
N LYS A 47 -12.17 13.92 -3.25
CA LYS A 47 -12.01 15.02 -2.30
C LYS A 47 -12.22 14.58 -0.86
N ALA A 48 -13.18 13.67 -0.62
CA ALA A 48 -13.45 13.13 0.71
C ALA A 48 -12.25 12.34 1.28
N CYS A 49 -11.50 11.62 0.43
CA CYS A 49 -10.24 10.97 0.86
C CYS A 49 -9.27 12.00 1.43
N VAL A 50 -9.08 13.14 0.73
CA VAL A 50 -8.17 14.20 1.16
C VAL A 50 -8.64 14.88 2.45
N GLU A 51 -9.92 15.24 2.52
CA GLU A 51 -10.47 16.00 3.66
C GLU A 51 -10.43 15.19 4.96
N CYS A 52 -10.91 13.96 4.94
CA CYS A 52 -10.91 13.12 6.14
C CYS A 52 -9.47 12.77 6.58
N HIS A 53 -8.58 12.39 5.66
CA HIS A 53 -7.21 12.02 6.02
C HIS A 53 -6.35 13.22 6.44
N ASN A 54 -6.61 14.44 5.96
CA ASN A 54 -5.91 15.63 6.45
C ASN A 54 -6.50 16.21 7.74
N GLY A 55 -7.80 16.00 7.99
CA GLY A 55 -8.53 16.59 9.12
C GLY A 55 -8.48 15.79 10.42
N HIS A 56 -7.94 14.57 10.42
CA HIS A 56 -7.95 13.69 11.59
C HIS A 56 -6.61 13.71 12.35
N GLY A 57 -6.65 13.86 13.68
CA GLY A 57 -5.44 13.93 14.52
C GLY A 57 -4.58 12.65 14.55
N LEU A 58 -5.15 11.51 14.14
CA LEU A 58 -4.43 10.24 13.96
C LEU A 58 -3.82 10.06 12.55
N THR A 59 -3.80 11.12 11.72
CA THR A 59 -3.22 11.00 10.38
C THR A 59 -1.72 10.76 10.46
N GLY A 60 -1.25 9.70 9.79
CA GLY A 60 0.19 9.40 9.68
C GLY A 60 0.90 10.26 8.63
N LYS A 61 0.15 10.96 7.77
CA LYS A 61 0.69 11.75 6.65
C LYS A 61 -0.26 12.91 6.31
N PRO A 62 -0.12 14.07 6.97
CA PRO A 62 -0.92 15.25 6.65
C PRO A 62 -0.49 15.87 5.31
N GLY A 63 -1.36 16.69 4.73
CA GLY A 63 -1.06 17.46 3.51
C GLY A 63 -1.25 16.69 2.19
N LEU A 64 -2.02 15.60 2.21
CA LEU A 64 -2.39 14.86 1.00
C LEU A 64 -3.12 15.78 0.01
N LYS A 65 -2.83 15.58 -1.28
CA LYS A 65 -3.54 16.16 -2.42
C LYS A 65 -4.31 15.08 -3.16
N LEU A 66 -5.22 15.49 -4.04
CA LEU A 66 -5.92 14.56 -4.92
C LEU A 66 -4.90 13.73 -5.70
N TYR A 67 -5.08 12.41 -5.68
CA TYR A 67 -4.23 11.40 -6.30
C TYR A 67 -2.90 11.07 -5.62
N ASP A 68 -2.57 11.70 -4.50
CA ASP A 68 -1.42 11.32 -3.68
C ASP A 68 -1.57 9.90 -3.14
N VAL A 69 -0.45 9.22 -2.96
CA VAL A 69 -0.39 7.90 -2.34
C VAL A 69 -0.51 8.03 -0.82
N MET A 70 -1.57 7.42 -0.29
CA MET A 70 -1.88 7.35 1.13
C MET A 70 -1.28 6.10 1.78
N GLY A 71 -1.17 5.02 1.00
CA GLY A 71 -0.64 3.73 1.45
C GLY A 71 -0.67 2.71 0.32
N GLY A 72 -0.92 1.45 0.65
CA GLY A 72 -1.09 0.40 -0.34
C GLY A 72 -2.05 -0.70 0.10
N ILE A 73 -2.63 -1.37 -0.89
CA ILE A 73 -3.50 -2.53 -0.73
C ILE A 73 -2.67 -3.76 -1.07
N VAL A 74 -2.56 -4.71 -0.14
CA VAL A 74 -1.92 -6.01 -0.35
C VAL A 74 -2.98 -7.03 -0.74
N ILE A 75 -2.79 -7.67 -1.89
CA ILE A 75 -3.56 -8.83 -2.33
C ILE A 75 -2.64 -10.03 -2.26
N SER A 76 -3.05 -11.07 -1.54
CA SER A 76 -2.26 -12.29 -1.38
C SER A 76 -3.12 -13.53 -1.50
N PHE A 77 -2.61 -14.55 -2.18
CA PHE A 77 -3.23 -15.87 -2.22
C PHE A 77 -2.17 -16.98 -2.27
N PRO A 78 -2.47 -18.17 -1.74
CA PRO A 78 -1.61 -19.33 -1.89
C PRO A 78 -1.34 -19.60 -3.37
N SER A 79 -0.08 -19.80 -3.72
CA SER A 79 0.30 -20.34 -5.03
C SER A 79 0.40 -21.85 -4.92
N PRO A 80 -0.01 -22.59 -5.98
CA PRO A 80 0.46 -23.96 -6.16
C PRO A 80 1.99 -24.05 -6.10
#